data_AF-A0A926E621-F1
#
_entry.id   AF-A0A926E621-F1
#
_cell.length_a   1.000
_cell.length_b   1.000
_cell.length_c   1.000
_cell.angle_alpha   90.00
_cell.angle_beta   90.00
_cell.angle_gamma   90.00
#
_symmetry.space_group_name_H-M   'P 1'
#
loop_
_entity.id
_entity.type
_entity.pdbx_description
1 polymer ?
#
loop_
_entity_poly.entity_id
_entity_poly.type
_entity_poly.pdbx_seq_one_letter_code
_entity_poly.pdbx_strand_id
1 'polypeptide(L)'
;MTPFVVPPKGPKGRMLLKVSGILTIILSGIFLLMQLVNFATLFMFSIDFSHPNTISMFTIFGIIFLWLGWNITAGVLGISAGTNPEKSNACFIIGNIQLAIIIVAVTAFGFLTRSEPYIGITIAVMLLLPFALSLLYTTGAYRYQKHYREFLQSQRKGAEPNEE
;
A
#
# COMPACT_ATOMS: atom_id res chain seq x y z
N MET A 1 12.56 -9.93 -33.25
CA MET A 1 12.39 -9.15 -32.00
C MET A 1 11.30 -8.13 -32.27
N THR A 2 10.10 -8.33 -31.73
CA THR A 2 9.06 -7.31 -31.80
C THR A 2 9.52 -6.08 -31.01
N PRO A 3 9.46 -4.87 -31.58
CA PRO A 3 9.90 -3.67 -30.88
C PRO A 3 9.09 -3.55 -29.59
N PHE A 4 9.78 -3.26 -28.48
CA PHE A 4 9.17 -3.01 -27.19
C PHE A 4 8.39 -1.70 -27.30
N VAL A 5 7.15 -1.77 -27.79
CA VAL A 5 6.29 -0.59 -27.95
C VAL A 5 5.92 -0.13 -26.56
N VAL A 6 6.64 0.88 -26.08
CA VAL A 6 6.34 1.58 -24.83
C VAL A 6 4.90 2.07 -24.95
N PRO A 7 3.98 1.64 -24.06
CA PRO A 7 2.59 2.09 -24.16
C PRO A 7 2.57 3.63 -24.11
N PRO A 8 1.74 4.28 -24.95
CA PRO A 8 1.62 5.73 -24.94
C PRO A 8 1.32 6.19 -23.51
N LYS A 9 1.77 7.40 -23.13
CA LYS A 9 1.58 7.97 -21.79
C LYS A 9 0.10 7.86 -21.38
N GLY A 10 -0.30 6.78 -20.70
CA GLY A 10 -1.62 6.64 -20.10
C GLY A 10 -1.70 7.63 -18.94
N PRO A 11 -2.30 8.83 -19.14
CA PRO A 11 -1.76 10.03 -18.51
C PRO A 11 -2.19 10.20 -17.05
N LYS A 12 -3.21 9.45 -16.61
CA LYS A 12 -3.80 9.62 -15.26
C LYS A 12 -3.50 8.46 -14.32
N GLY A 13 -3.64 7.20 -14.78
CA GLY A 13 -3.42 6.02 -13.94
C GLY A 13 -1.96 5.85 -13.51
N ARG A 14 -1.02 6.00 -14.46
CA ARG A 14 0.43 5.89 -14.22
C ARG A 14 0.94 6.96 -13.24
N MET A 15 0.51 8.21 -13.43
CA MET A 15 0.89 9.32 -12.56
C MET A 15 0.29 9.16 -11.16
N LEU A 16 -0.98 8.77 -11.08
CA LEU A 16 -1.66 8.57 -9.80
C LEU A 16 -1.01 7.44 -9.00
N LEU A 17 -0.70 6.29 -9.62
CA LEU A 17 0.01 5.18 -8.98
C LEU A 17 1.41 5.59 -8.50
N LYS A 18 2.15 6.34 -9.33
CA LYS A 18 3.49 6.84 -8.98
C LYS A 18 3.45 7.80 -7.80
N VAL A 19 2.54 8.78 -7.82
CA VAL A 19 2.40 9.79 -6.75
C VAL A 19 1.93 9.13 -5.46
N SER A 20 0.92 8.25 -5.52
CA SER A 20 0.48 7.50 -4.35
C SER A 20 1.59 6.62 -3.78
N GLY A 21 2.39 5.96 -4.64
CA GLY A 21 3.51 5.15 -4.19
C GLY A 21 4.59 5.95 -3.47
N ILE A 22 4.93 7.14 -3.99
CA ILE A 22 5.88 8.07 -3.35
C ILE A 22 5.35 8.54 -2.00
N LEU A 23 4.08 8.96 -1.94
CA LEU A 23 3.45 9.40 -0.68
C LEU A 23 3.43 8.27 0.36
N THR A 24 3.10 7.05 -0.06
CA THR A 24 3.13 5.87 0.82
C THR A 24 4.53 5.61 1.37
N ILE A 25 5.59 5.75 0.56
CA ILE A 25 6.98 5.60 1.03
C ILE A 25 7.32 6.68 2.05
N ILE A 26 7.06 7.96 1.73
CA ILE A 26 7.42 9.08 2.60
C ILE A 26 6.73 8.95 3.95
N LEU A 27 5.42 8.73 3.94
CA LEU A 27 4.64 8.60 5.19
C LEU A 27 5.08 7.36 5.97
N SER A 28 5.24 6.21 5.32
CA SER A 28 5.71 4.99 6.00
C SER A 28 7.12 5.17 6.56
N GLY A 29 7.99 5.90 5.87
CA GLY A 29 9.34 6.22 6.34
C GLY A 29 9.34 7.11 7.58
N ILE A 30 8.52 8.17 7.60
CA ILE A 30 8.35 9.04 8.78
C ILE A 30 7.81 8.23 9.97
N PHE A 31 6.77 7.43 9.75
CA PHE A 31 6.22 6.57 10.81
C PHE A 31 7.24 5.54 11.29
N LEU A 32 8.04 4.96 10.41
CA LEU A 32 9.09 4.00 10.77
C LEU A 32 10.16 4.65 11.65
N LEU A 33 10.58 5.88 11.35
CA LEU A 33 11.51 6.64 12.19
C LEU A 33 10.90 6.92 13.57
N MET A 34 9.64 7.36 13.64
CA MET A 34 8.96 7.58 14.93
C MET A 34 8.88 6.29 15.75
N GLN A 35 8.57 5.15 15.12
CA GLN A 35 8.50 3.86 15.82
C GLN A 35 9.88 3.35 16.25
N LEU A 36 10.94 3.60 15.49
CA LEU A 36 12.31 3.31 15.92
C LEU A 36 12.69 4.09 17.17
N VAL A 37 12.33 5.38 17.26
CA VAL A 37 12.57 6.20 18.46
C VAL A 37 11.79 5.67 19.66
N ASN A 38 10.51 5.34 19.49
CA ASN A 38 9.70 4.73 20.55
C ASN A 38 10.30 3.40 21.03
N PHE A 39 10.71 2.56 20.10
CA PHE A 39 11.33 1.27 20.40
C PHE A 39 12.67 1.42 21.15
N ALA A 40 13.52 2.36 20.71
CA ALA A 40 14.78 2.66 21.39
C ALA A 40 14.57 3.20 22.81
N THR A 41 13.54 4.05 22.99
CA THR A 41 13.17 4.60 24.30
C THR A 41 12.73 3.47 25.24
N LEU A 42 11.87 2.56 24.77
CA LEU A 42 11.45 1.40 25.55
C LEU A 42 12.64 0.54 25.98
N PHE A 43 13.63 0.33 25.10
CA PHE A 43 14.85 -0.44 25.41
C PHE A 43 15.72 0.20 26.49
N MET A 44 15.78 1.53 26.55
CA MET A 44 16.57 2.24 27.54
C MET A 44 16.01 2.16 28.97
N PHE A 45 14.73 1.83 29.15
CA PHE A 45 14.07 1.76 30.45
C PHE A 45 14.07 0.35 31.10
N SER A 46 14.97 -0.55 30.71
CA SER A 46 15.12 -1.92 31.25
C SER A 46 13.83 -2.74 31.19
N ILE A 47 13.64 -3.40 30.05
CA ILE A 47 12.45 -4.16 29.71
C ILE A 47 12.40 -5.48 30.47
N ASP A 48 11.36 -5.67 31.28
CA ASP A 48 11.07 -6.95 31.92
C ASP A 48 10.22 -7.84 31.00
N PHE A 49 10.88 -8.79 30.32
CA PHE A 49 10.24 -9.76 29.43
C PHE A 49 9.46 -10.87 30.16
N SER A 50 9.52 -10.92 31.50
CA SER A 50 8.71 -11.87 32.28
C SER A 50 7.24 -11.44 32.40
N HIS A 51 6.95 -10.15 32.20
CA HIS A 51 5.59 -9.63 32.22
C HIS A 51 4.87 -9.83 30.86
N PRO A 52 3.65 -10.40 30.86
CA PRO A 52 2.89 -10.68 29.62
C PRO A 52 2.53 -9.41 28.84
N ASN A 53 2.39 -8.27 29.50
CA ASN A 53 2.14 -6.98 28.86
C ASN A 53 3.33 -6.54 28.00
N THR A 54 4.54 -6.81 28.46
CA THR A 54 5.77 -6.48 27.74
C THR A 54 5.89 -7.30 26.45
N ILE A 55 5.65 -8.61 26.53
CA ILE A 55 5.64 -9.50 25.36
C ILE A 55 4.59 -9.06 24.34
N SER A 56 3.41 -8.67 24.82
CA SER A 56 2.31 -8.19 23.98
C SER A 56 2.68 -6.90 23.25
N MET A 57 3.31 -5.93 23.94
CA MET A 57 3.80 -4.70 23.30
C MET A 57 4.85 -4.99 22.22
N PHE A 58 5.84 -5.84 22.48
CA PHE A 58 6.84 -6.23 21.46
C PHE A 58 6.21 -6.85 20.23
N THR A 59 5.22 -7.72 20.43
CA THR A 59 4.47 -8.34 19.33
C THR A 59 3.77 -7.28 18.48
N ILE A 60 3.12 -6.30 19.13
CA ILE A 60 2.46 -5.19 18.44
C ILE A 60 3.46 -4.35 17.65
N PHE A 61 4.61 -3.99 18.25
CA PHE A 61 5.68 -3.27 17.54
C PHE A 61 6.18 -4.05 16.32
N GLY A 62 6.42 -5.37 16.47
CA GLY A 62 6.84 -6.22 15.36
C GLY A 62 5.84 -6.22 14.21
N ILE A 63 4.54 -6.32 14.51
CA ILE A 63 3.47 -6.25 13.50
C ILE A 63 3.46 -4.87 12.80
N ILE A 64 3.64 -3.79 13.55
CA ILE A 64 3.71 -2.43 12.99
C ILE A 64 4.92 -2.28 12.06
N PHE A 65 6.10 -2.77 12.44
CA PHE A 65 7.29 -2.73 11.58
C PHE A 65 7.10 -3.52 10.29
N LEU A 66 6.51 -4.73 10.37
CA LEU A 66 6.19 -5.54 9.19
C LEU A 66 5.21 -4.80 8.26
N TRP A 67 4.17 -4.17 8.82
CA TRP A 67 3.20 -3.38 8.06
C TRP A 67 3.85 -2.18 7.35
N LEU A 68 4.72 -1.44 8.04
CA LEU A 68 5.43 -0.30 7.46
C LEU A 68 6.40 -0.75 6.35
N GLY A 69 7.12 -1.86 6.54
CA GLY A 69 7.98 -2.44 5.51
C GLY A 69 7.20 -2.90 4.27
N TRP A 70 6.01 -3.48 4.48
CA TRP A 70 5.10 -3.83 3.38
C TRP A 70 4.65 -2.60 2.59
N ASN A 71 4.32 -1.50 3.26
CA ASN A 71 3.91 -0.26 2.61
C ASN A 71 5.04 0.40 1.80
N ILE A 72 6.27 0.37 2.30
CA ILE A 72 7.44 0.84 1.54
C ILE A 72 7.63 -0.01 0.28
N THR A 73 7.55 -1.34 0.41
CA THR A 73 7.66 -2.26 -0.73
C THR A 73 6.57 -2.02 -1.77
N ALA A 74 5.33 -1.82 -1.33
CA ALA A 74 4.21 -1.44 -2.19
C ALA A 74 4.49 -0.14 -2.94
N GLY A 75 4.97 0.90 -2.24
CA GLY A 75 5.30 2.16 -2.89
C GLY A 75 6.40 2.05 -3.94
N VAL A 76 7.45 1.26 -3.67
CA VAL A 76 8.53 0.99 -4.64
C VAL A 76 8.00 0.25 -5.86
N LEU A 77 7.12 -0.73 -5.67
CA LEU A 77 6.45 -1.42 -6.77
C LEU A 77 5.57 -0.48 -7.59
N GLY A 78 4.85 0.45 -6.96
CA GLY A 78 4.06 1.47 -7.65
C GLY A 78 4.91 2.39 -8.53
N ILE A 79 6.11 2.76 -8.07
CA ILE A 79 7.07 3.53 -8.88
C ILE A 79 7.60 2.66 -10.04
N SER A 80 7.96 1.40 -9.78
CA SER A 80 8.47 0.46 -10.79
C SER A 80 7.42 0.09 -11.85
N ALA A 81 6.13 0.04 -11.49
CA ALA A 81 5.04 -0.15 -12.45
C ALA A 81 4.96 1.02 -13.45
N GLY A 82 5.43 2.19 -13.05
CA GLY A 82 5.61 3.33 -13.95
C GLY A 82 6.59 3.08 -15.09
N THR A 83 7.50 2.11 -15.00
CA THR A 83 8.38 1.69 -16.11
C THR A 83 7.98 0.34 -16.70
N ASN A 84 7.38 -0.55 -15.91
CA ASN A 84 6.97 -1.89 -16.32
C ASN A 84 5.46 -2.10 -16.11
N PRO A 85 4.63 -1.97 -17.17
CA PRO A 85 3.17 -2.07 -17.04
C PRO A 85 2.66 -3.44 -16.58
N GLU A 86 3.41 -4.52 -16.83
CA GLU A 86 3.10 -5.88 -16.37
C GLU A 86 2.99 -5.98 -14.84
N LYS A 87 3.76 -5.15 -14.11
CA LYS A 87 3.73 -5.10 -12.64
C LYS A 87 2.48 -4.41 -12.09
N SER A 88 1.66 -3.79 -12.93
CA SER A 88 0.43 -3.11 -12.51
C SER A 88 -0.58 -4.06 -11.84
N ASN A 89 -0.62 -5.33 -12.25
CA ASN A 89 -1.51 -6.32 -11.63
C ASN A 89 -1.07 -6.65 -10.18
N ALA A 90 0.24 -6.79 -9.97
CA ALA A 90 0.79 -6.97 -8.62
C ALA A 90 0.48 -5.76 -7.73
N CYS A 91 0.60 -4.54 -8.28
CA CYS A 91 0.21 -3.32 -7.55
C CYS A 91 -1.27 -3.32 -7.19
N PHE A 92 -2.16 -3.77 -8.08
CA PHE A 92 -3.59 -3.86 -7.79
C PHE A 92 -3.89 -4.87 -6.65
N ILE A 93 -3.25 -6.04 -6.66
CA ILE A 93 -3.40 -7.04 -5.60
C ILE A 93 -2.92 -6.48 -4.26
N ILE A 94 -1.74 -5.87 -4.23
CA ILE A 94 -1.15 -5.29 -3.02
C ILE A 94 -2.03 -4.16 -2.45
N GLY A 95 -2.56 -3.28 -3.31
CA GLY A 95 -3.46 -2.20 -2.90
C GLY A 95 -4.75 -2.73 -2.24
N ASN A 96 -5.36 -3.77 -2.80
CA ASN A 96 -6.54 -4.39 -2.20
C ASN A 96 -6.23 -5.10 -0.87
N ILE A 97 -5.08 -5.77 -0.76
CA ILE A 97 -4.63 -6.37 0.51
C ILE A 97 -4.45 -5.28 1.58
N GLN A 98 -3.81 -4.16 1.23
CA GLN A 98 -3.67 -3.03 2.15
C GLN A 98 -5.03 -2.49 2.60
N LEU A 99 -5.97 -2.32 1.66
CA LEU A 99 -7.31 -1.83 1.95
C LEU A 99 -8.05 -2.78 2.90
N ALA A 100 -7.98 -4.09 2.64
CA ALA A 100 -8.60 -5.11 3.47
C ALA A 100 -8.04 -5.10 4.90
N ILE A 101 -6.72 -5.00 5.05
CA ILE A 101 -6.07 -4.95 6.38
C ILE A 101 -6.51 -3.70 7.15
N ILE A 102 -6.60 -2.53 6.50
CA ILE A 102 -7.07 -1.30 7.15
C ILE A 102 -8.53 -1.45 7.59
N ILE A 103 -9.40 -2.00 6.75
CA ILE A 103 -10.82 -2.22 7.08
C ILE A 103 -10.97 -3.18 8.27
N VAL A 104 -10.23 -4.29 8.25
CA VAL A 104 -10.22 -5.27 9.35
C VAL A 104 -9.72 -4.61 10.63
N ALA A 105 -8.65 -3.81 10.57
CA ALA A 105 -8.13 -3.09 11.73
C ALA A 105 -9.17 -2.11 12.29
N VAL A 106 -9.77 -1.26 11.47
CA VAL A 106 -10.82 -0.31 11.91
C VAL A 106 -12.00 -1.05 12.55
N THR A 107 -12.44 -2.15 11.95
CA THR A 107 -13.59 -2.93 12.44
C THR A 107 -13.27 -3.62 13.77
N ALA A 108 -12.09 -4.25 13.88
CA ALA A 108 -11.62 -4.90 15.10
C ALA A 108 -11.45 -3.90 16.24
N PHE A 109 -10.80 -2.77 15.98
CA PHE A 109 -10.64 -1.71 16.97
C PHE A 109 -11.98 -1.09 17.36
N GLY A 110 -12.88 -0.84 16.41
CA GLY A 110 -14.23 -0.34 16.69
C GLY A 110 -15.04 -1.28 17.59
N PHE A 111 -14.84 -2.59 17.46
CA PHE A 111 -15.46 -3.58 18.35
C PHE A 111 -14.81 -3.59 19.74
N LEU A 112 -13.48 -3.50 19.82
CA LEU A 112 -12.73 -3.50 21.08
C LEU A 112 -12.93 -2.21 21.90
N THR A 113 -13.12 -1.06 21.25
CA THR A 113 -13.30 0.24 21.91
C THR A 113 -14.78 0.60 22.09
N ARG A 114 -15.68 -0.37 22.07
CA ARG A 114 -17.14 -0.11 22.17
C ARG A 114 -17.53 0.58 23.48
N SER A 115 -16.75 0.36 24.54
CA SER A 115 -16.89 1.02 25.84
C SER A 115 -16.28 2.43 25.88
N GLU A 116 -15.39 2.77 24.95
CA GLU A 116 -14.61 4.02 24.93
C GLU A 116 -14.67 4.66 23.52
N PRO A 117 -15.81 5.29 23.15
CA PRO A 117 -16.06 5.74 21.78
C PRO A 117 -15.06 6.79 21.29
N TYR A 118 -14.50 7.60 22.19
CA TYR A 118 -13.47 8.60 21.86
C TYR A 118 -12.18 7.96 21.33
N ILE A 119 -11.78 6.82 21.89
CA ILE A 119 -10.60 6.06 21.44
C ILE A 119 -10.85 5.50 20.05
N GLY A 120 -12.05 4.94 19.82
CA GLY A 120 -12.45 4.41 18.51
C GLY A 120 -12.45 5.48 17.41
N ILE A 121 -12.99 6.67 17.69
CA ILE A 121 -12.99 7.81 16.75
C ILE A 121 -11.56 8.25 16.44
N THR A 122 -10.70 8.36 17.46
CA THR A 122 -9.31 8.79 17.27
C THR A 122 -8.54 7.82 16.36
N ILE A 123 -8.71 6.52 16.56
CA ILE A 123 -8.10 5.48 15.72
C ILE A 123 -8.65 5.55 14.29
N ALA A 124 -9.97 5.70 14.13
CA ALA A 124 -10.60 5.83 12.82
C ALA A 124 -10.05 7.04 12.03
N VAL A 125 -9.90 8.20 12.69
CA VAL A 125 -9.34 9.40 12.08
C VAL A 125 -7.87 9.21 11.70
N MET A 126 -7.06 8.58 12.55
CA MET A 126 -5.66 8.27 12.24
C MET A 126 -5.52 7.35 11.02
N LEU A 127 -6.49 6.45 10.80
CA LEU A 127 -6.49 5.51 9.68
C LEU A 127 -7.10 6.07 8.38
N LEU A 128 -7.72 7.26 8.39
CA LEU A 128 -8.28 7.90 7.19
C LEU A 128 -7.23 8.20 6.13
N LEU A 129 -6.08 8.74 6.53
CA LEU A 129 -5.01 9.08 5.59
C LEU A 129 -4.39 7.82 4.94
N PRO A 130 -4.01 6.77 5.69
CA PRO A 130 -3.63 5.48 5.11
C PRO A 130 -4.69 4.90 4.19
N PHE A 131 -5.97 4.96 4.59
CA PHE A 131 -7.08 4.44 3.80
C PHE A 131 -7.22 5.17 2.46
N ALA A 132 -7.20 6.51 2.47
CA ALA A 132 -7.26 7.33 1.27
C ALA A 132 -6.08 7.04 0.32
N LEU A 133 -4.88 6.84 0.86
CA LEU A 133 -3.70 6.48 0.08
C LEU A 133 -3.81 5.09 -0.54
N SER A 134 -4.27 4.09 0.20
CA SER A 134 -4.51 2.75 -0.34
C SER A 134 -5.61 2.73 -1.40
N LEU A 135 -6.67 3.54 -1.24
CA LEU A 135 -7.69 3.73 -2.28
C LEU A 135 -7.12 4.36 -3.54
N LEU A 136 -6.34 5.44 -3.40
CA LEU A 136 -5.70 6.11 -4.53
C LEU A 136 -4.74 5.14 -5.23
N TYR A 137 -3.91 4.44 -4.48
CA TYR A 137 -2.98 3.44 -5.01
C TYR A 137 -3.70 2.35 -5.81
N THR A 138 -4.76 1.76 -5.23
CA THR A 138 -5.57 0.73 -5.89
C THR A 138 -6.27 1.26 -7.14
N THR A 139 -6.83 2.48 -7.07
CA THR A 139 -7.49 3.13 -8.21
C THR A 139 -6.50 3.44 -9.33
N GLY A 140 -5.29 3.89 -8.98
CA GLY A 140 -4.20 4.14 -9.92
C GLY A 140 -3.78 2.87 -10.64
N ALA A 141 -3.59 1.78 -9.88
CA ALA A 141 -3.25 0.46 -10.41
C ALA A 141 -4.34 -0.08 -11.33
N TYR A 142 -5.63 0.02 -10.94
CA TYR A 142 -6.75 -0.42 -11.76
C TYR A 142 -6.84 0.33 -13.09
N ARG A 143 -6.78 1.68 -13.05
CA ARG A 143 -6.84 2.51 -14.26
C ARG A 143 -5.68 2.23 -15.20
N TYR A 144 -4.49 2.02 -14.65
CA TYR A 144 -3.29 1.74 -15.44
C TYR A 144 -3.36 0.33 -16.07
N GLN A 145 -3.79 -0.68 -15.30
CA GLN A 145 -3.99 -2.03 -15.79
C GLN A 145 -5.05 -2.11 -16.89
N LYS A 146 -6.18 -1.41 -16.73
CA LYS A 146 -7.24 -1.34 -17.76
C LYS A 146 -6.70 -0.80 -19.08
N HIS A 147 -6.00 0.34 -19.01
CA HIS A 147 -5.40 0.97 -20.18
C HIS A 147 -4.36 0.06 -20.87
N TYR A 148 -3.54 -0.63 -20.10
CA TYR A 148 -2.55 -1.57 -20.65
C TYR A 148 -3.20 -2.77 -21.34
N ARG A 149 -4.29 -3.33 -20.79
CA ARG A 149 -5.04 -4.41 -21.44
C ARG A 149 -5.68 -3.98 -22.75
N GLU A 150 -6.30 -2.81 -22.78
CA GLU A 150 -6.88 -2.23 -24.01
C GLU A 150 -5.81 -2.02 -25.08
N PHE A 151 -4.62 -1.54 -24.69
CA PHE A 151 -3.48 -1.39 -25.60
C PHE A 151 -3.03 -2.75 -26.19
N LEU A 152 -2.84 -3.79 -25.36
CA LEU A 152 -2.47 -5.12 -25.84
C LEU A 152 -3.52 -5.72 -26.80
N GLN A 153 -4.81 -5.52 -26.52
CA GLN A 153 -5.89 -5.96 -27.40
C GLN A 153 -5.87 -5.23 -28.76
N SER A 154 -5.59 -3.91 -28.77
CA SER A 154 -5.49 -3.14 -30.01
C SER A 154 -4.31 -3.60 -30.89
N GLN A 155 -3.17 -3.93 -30.28
CA GLN A 155 -2.00 -4.47 -30.98
C GLN A 155 -2.28 -5.85 -31.58
N ARG A 156 -3.03 -6.70 -30.86
CA ARG A 156 -3.42 -8.03 -31.35
C ARG A 156 -4.38 -7.96 -32.55
N LYS A 157 -5.36 -7.06 -32.51
CA LYS A 157 -6.30 -6.83 -33.63
C LYS A 157 -5.65 -6.21 -34.87
N GLY A 158 -4.65 -5.35 -34.70
CA GLY A 158 -3.90 -4.77 -35.83
C GLY A 158 -2.86 -5.72 -36.45
N ALA A 159 -2.60 -6.87 -35.81
CA ALA A 159 -1.64 -7.87 -36.29
C ALA A 159 -2.32 -9.09 -36.94
N GLU A 160 -3.65 -9.16 -36.95
CA GLU A 160 -4.38 -10.13 -37.76
C GLU A 160 -4.31 -9.66 -39.22
N PRO A 161 -3.67 -10.40 -40.15
CA PRO A 161 -3.74 -10.08 -41.56
C PRO A 161 -5.21 -10.17 -41.97
N ASN A 162 -5.70 -9.13 -42.64
CA ASN A 162 -6.97 -9.24 -43.37
C ASN A 162 -6.81 -10.41 -44.34
N GLU A 163 -7.43 -11.54 -44.03
CA GLU A 163 -7.65 -12.61 -44.99
C GLU A 163 -8.68 -12.08 -46.00
N GLU A 164 -8.17 -11.44 -47.06
CA GLU A 164 -8.86 -11.30 -48.36
C GLU A 164 -8.41 -12.42 -49.29
#